data_AF-A0A521HBW0-F1
#
_entry.id   AF-A0A521HBW0-F1
#
_cell.length_a   1.000
_cell.length_b   1.000
_cell.length_c   1.000
_cell.angle_alpha   90.00
_cell.angle_beta   90.00
_cell.angle_gamma   90.00
#
_symmetry.space_group_name_H-M   'P 1'
#
loop_
_entity.id
_entity.type
_entity.pdbx_description
1 polymer ?
#
loop_
_entity_poly.entity_id
_entity_poly.type
_entity_poly.pdbx_seq_one_letter_code
_entity_poly.pdbx_strand_id
1 'polypeptide(L)'
;MAFSLGKLKQEDLNEYPFGMIMEGRSFTSENYRFGFNGKENDNTVNGRGTQQDYGNRIYNTRIGRFLSIDPITSKFAYLTPYQFASNRTIDGFDLDGLEYATFTILVVDGNVTEISVTKDYELKNEETKGPGIQYNYIYVNSVENTIQTKTEFKKNLYGIYQGGENPQLPKKGQNPNKLYDDYSLEPIDEADANAKQHDLDFDLDNLSGLSGILDDRSTPANVKYIKNAKKIEEKYKRQENDAVTNKAITKQAVNASTFGKKWFKRFESLKGNDENGNKKTKLPREVGPKN
;
A
#
# COMPACT_ATOMS: atom_id res chain seq x y z
N MET A 1 -16.40 -41.16 0.73
CA MET A 1 -17.20 -39.91 0.66
C MET A 1 -16.24 -38.77 0.40
N ALA A 2 -16.24 -38.21 -0.81
CA ALA A 2 -15.43 -37.07 -1.19
C ALA A 2 -16.38 -35.91 -1.55
N PHE A 3 -16.22 -34.78 -0.87
CA PHE A 3 -16.95 -33.54 -1.18
C PHE A 3 -16.19 -32.77 -2.26
N SER A 4 -16.89 -32.45 -3.35
CA SER A 4 -16.42 -31.65 -4.48
C SER A 4 -16.64 -30.16 -4.17
N LEU A 5 -15.56 -29.37 -4.22
CA LEU A 5 -15.58 -27.91 -4.10
C LEU A 5 -15.95 -27.30 -5.46
N GLY A 6 -17.00 -26.46 -5.47
CA GLY A 6 -17.52 -25.80 -6.66
C GLY A 6 -16.55 -24.82 -7.30
N LYS A 7 -16.43 -24.89 -8.63
CA LYS A 7 -15.72 -23.91 -9.47
C LYS A 7 -16.54 -22.61 -9.53
N LEU A 8 -15.90 -21.48 -9.24
CA LEU A 8 -16.42 -20.15 -9.64
C LEU A 8 -16.29 -20.03 -11.16
N LYS A 9 -17.40 -19.71 -11.83
CA LYS A 9 -17.44 -19.42 -13.27
C LYS A 9 -16.90 -18.00 -13.51
N GLN A 10 -15.80 -17.89 -14.23
CA GLN A 10 -15.37 -16.66 -14.88
C GLN A 10 -15.83 -16.75 -16.34
N GLU A 11 -16.64 -15.80 -16.81
CA GLU A 11 -17.13 -15.79 -18.20
C GLU A 11 -16.11 -15.02 -19.07
N ASP A 12 -15.59 -15.68 -20.11
CA ASP A 12 -14.61 -15.12 -21.04
C ASP A 12 -15.27 -14.10 -21.99
N LEU A 13 -15.07 -12.81 -21.74
CA LEU A 13 -15.31 -11.76 -22.72
C LEU A 13 -14.05 -11.62 -23.61
N ASN A 14 -14.24 -11.51 -24.92
CA ASN A 14 -13.15 -11.21 -25.85
C ASN A 14 -13.32 -9.78 -26.38
N GLU A 15 -12.45 -8.86 -25.96
CA GLU A 15 -12.46 -7.43 -26.32
C GLU A 15 -11.32 -7.03 -27.27
N TYR A 16 -11.54 -5.96 -28.05
CA TYR A 16 -10.49 -5.24 -28.78
C TYR A 16 -9.62 -4.40 -27.83
N PRO A 17 -8.40 -3.99 -28.22
CA PRO A 17 -7.45 -3.29 -27.34
C PRO A 17 -7.99 -2.06 -26.61
N PHE A 18 -9.01 -1.37 -27.12
CA PHE A 18 -9.63 -0.18 -26.48
C PHE A 18 -10.94 -0.46 -25.74
N GLY A 19 -11.28 -1.74 -25.51
CA GLY A 19 -12.42 -2.15 -24.70
C GLY A 19 -13.74 -2.33 -25.44
N MET A 20 -13.72 -2.29 -26.78
CA MET A 20 -14.89 -2.64 -27.59
C MET A 20 -15.10 -4.16 -27.58
N ILE A 21 -16.31 -4.60 -27.28
CA ILE A 21 -16.70 -6.01 -27.32
C ILE A 21 -16.69 -6.51 -28.77
N MET A 22 -16.09 -7.67 -29.04
CA MET A 22 -16.15 -8.30 -30.36
C MET A 22 -17.55 -8.86 -30.64
N GLU A 23 -18.16 -8.41 -31.75
CA GLU A 23 -19.48 -8.89 -32.18
C GLU A 23 -19.45 -10.42 -32.40
N GLY A 24 -20.47 -11.11 -31.87
CA GLY A 24 -20.63 -12.56 -32.02
C GLY A 24 -19.78 -13.44 -31.10
N ARG A 25 -18.99 -12.86 -30.17
CA ARG A 25 -18.22 -13.62 -29.16
C ARG A 25 -18.44 -13.16 -27.71
N SER A 26 -19.66 -12.71 -27.39
CA SER A 26 -20.05 -12.37 -26.02
C SER A 26 -21.03 -13.40 -25.46
N PHE A 27 -20.61 -14.20 -24.48
CA PHE A 27 -21.52 -14.94 -23.61
C PHE A 27 -21.67 -14.14 -22.32
N THR A 28 -22.62 -13.21 -22.28
CA THR A 28 -22.91 -12.45 -21.06
C THR A 28 -24.39 -12.45 -20.76
N SER A 29 -24.74 -12.86 -19.54
CA SER A 29 -26.03 -12.59 -18.90
C SER A 29 -26.44 -11.11 -19.06
N GLU A 30 -27.72 -10.82 -19.32
CA GLU A 30 -28.27 -9.45 -19.47
C GLU A 30 -28.01 -8.55 -18.25
N ASN A 31 -27.61 -9.13 -17.10
CA ASN A 31 -27.42 -8.43 -15.84
C ASN A 31 -25.95 -8.15 -15.45
N TYR A 32 -24.97 -8.41 -16.32
CA TYR A 32 -23.56 -8.14 -16.00
C TYR A 32 -23.21 -6.65 -16.23
N ARG A 33 -22.78 -5.97 -15.15
CA ARG A 33 -22.59 -4.51 -15.11
C ARG A 33 -21.16 -4.05 -15.44
N PHE A 34 -20.18 -4.94 -15.46
CA PHE A 34 -18.76 -4.59 -15.60
C PHE A 34 -18.22 -4.93 -17.00
N GLY A 35 -17.19 -4.23 -17.46
CA GLY A 35 -16.58 -4.40 -18.79
C GLY A 35 -15.05 -4.31 -18.79
N PHE A 36 -14.48 -3.79 -19.88
CA PHE A 36 -13.04 -3.57 -20.05
C PHE A 36 -12.38 -2.88 -18.85
N ASN A 37 -11.22 -3.40 -18.41
CA ASN A 37 -10.51 -2.99 -17.19
C ASN A 37 -11.34 -3.01 -15.89
N GLY A 38 -12.39 -3.84 -15.81
CA GLY A 38 -13.21 -4.01 -14.61
C GLY A 38 -14.14 -2.84 -14.31
N LYS A 39 -14.23 -1.83 -15.19
CA LYS A 39 -15.08 -0.64 -14.99
C LYS A 39 -16.53 -0.91 -15.32
N GLU A 40 -17.43 -0.18 -14.66
CA GLU A 40 -18.88 -0.33 -14.87
C GLU A 40 -19.26 0.21 -16.26
N ASN A 41 -19.98 -0.61 -17.03
CA ASN A 41 -20.55 -0.21 -18.30
C ASN A 41 -21.86 0.55 -18.03
N ASP A 42 -21.89 1.86 -18.35
CA ASP A 42 -23.13 2.61 -18.37
C ASP A 42 -23.86 2.37 -19.71
N ASN A 43 -24.78 1.41 -19.67
CA ASN A 43 -25.55 1.00 -20.83
C ASN A 43 -26.79 1.89 -21.10
N THR A 44 -27.03 2.93 -20.28
CA THR A 44 -28.27 3.71 -20.34
C THR A 44 -28.26 4.81 -21.40
N VAL A 45 -27.07 5.28 -21.83
CA VAL A 45 -26.95 6.50 -22.66
C VAL A 45 -26.62 6.23 -24.14
N ASN A 46 -25.74 5.27 -24.49
CA ASN A 46 -25.31 5.04 -25.89
C ASN A 46 -25.30 3.56 -26.33
N GLY A 47 -26.04 2.69 -25.65
CA GLY A 47 -26.11 1.26 -25.96
C GLY A 47 -25.02 0.43 -25.26
N ARG A 48 -25.22 -0.90 -25.24
CA ARG A 48 -24.47 -1.85 -24.40
C ARG A 48 -22.97 -1.82 -24.68
N GLY A 49 -22.16 -1.59 -23.64
CA GLY A 49 -20.68 -1.70 -23.68
C GLY A 49 -19.92 -0.57 -24.40
N THR A 50 -20.58 0.54 -24.72
CA THR A 50 -19.99 1.66 -25.47
C THR A 50 -19.45 2.79 -24.59
N GLN A 51 -19.93 2.87 -23.35
CA GLN A 51 -19.52 3.86 -22.37
C GLN A 51 -19.21 3.19 -21.05
N GLN A 52 -18.12 3.64 -20.45
CA GLN A 52 -17.63 3.16 -19.18
C GLN A 52 -17.43 4.33 -18.24
N ASP A 53 -17.90 4.16 -17.01
CA ASP A 53 -17.68 5.15 -15.97
C ASP A 53 -16.34 4.88 -15.28
N TYR A 54 -15.40 5.82 -15.41
CA TYR A 54 -14.10 5.81 -14.74
C TYR A 54 -14.10 6.73 -13.50
N GLY A 55 -15.28 7.10 -13.00
CA GLY A 55 -15.49 7.93 -11.82
C GLY A 55 -15.37 9.44 -12.11
N ASN A 56 -14.18 9.88 -12.53
CA ASN A 56 -13.92 11.30 -12.81
C ASN A 56 -14.20 11.71 -14.26
N ARG A 57 -14.29 10.73 -15.18
CA ARG A 57 -14.54 10.92 -16.60
C ARG A 57 -15.33 9.75 -17.18
N ILE A 58 -16.12 10.03 -18.19
CA ILE A 58 -16.81 9.00 -18.99
C ILE A 58 -15.91 8.61 -20.15
N TYR A 59 -15.56 7.33 -20.25
CA TYR A 59 -14.74 6.76 -21.31
C TYR A 59 -15.62 6.14 -22.40
N ASN A 60 -15.33 6.45 -23.67
CA ASN A 60 -16.01 5.84 -24.80
C ASN A 60 -15.11 4.81 -25.48
N THR A 61 -15.46 3.54 -25.31
CA THR A 61 -14.69 2.37 -25.78
C THR A 61 -14.67 2.25 -27.31
N ARG A 62 -15.65 2.83 -28.02
CA ARG A 62 -15.74 2.81 -29.49
C ARG A 62 -14.72 3.73 -30.16
N ILE A 63 -14.41 4.86 -29.52
CA ILE A 63 -13.45 5.85 -30.04
C ILE A 63 -12.12 5.86 -29.29
N GLY A 64 -11.99 5.10 -28.20
CA GLY A 64 -10.77 4.99 -27.40
C GLY A 64 -10.39 6.29 -26.68
N ARG A 65 -11.37 7.12 -26.29
CA ARG A 65 -11.14 8.47 -25.74
C ARG A 65 -12.09 8.80 -24.60
N PHE A 66 -11.66 9.67 -23.70
CA PHE A 66 -12.54 10.27 -22.70
C PHE A 66 -13.39 11.38 -23.32
N LEU A 67 -14.63 11.51 -22.85
CA LEU A 67 -15.60 12.50 -23.34
C LEU A 67 -15.44 13.88 -22.67
N SER A 68 -14.55 14.00 -21.68
CA SER A 68 -14.25 15.24 -20.96
C SER A 68 -12.74 15.47 -20.84
N ILE A 69 -12.36 16.74 -20.66
CA ILE A 69 -10.97 17.18 -20.46
C ILE A 69 -10.43 16.63 -19.15
N ASP A 70 -9.20 16.10 -19.17
CA ASP A 70 -8.50 15.64 -17.97
C ASP A 70 -8.29 16.77 -16.93
N PRO A 71 -8.75 16.64 -15.67
CA PRO A 71 -8.54 17.64 -14.63
C PRO A 71 -7.07 17.95 -14.32
N ILE A 72 -6.13 17.06 -14.68
CA ILE A 72 -4.68 17.26 -14.49
C ILE A 72 -3.94 17.57 -15.80
N THR A 73 -4.66 17.94 -16.87
CA THR A 73 -4.06 18.33 -18.17
C THR A 73 -2.92 19.35 -18.01
N SER A 74 -3.03 20.29 -17.07
CA SER A 74 -2.00 21.32 -16.83
C SER A 74 -0.66 20.76 -16.37
N LYS A 75 -0.62 19.53 -15.84
CA LYS A 75 0.61 18.83 -15.43
C LYS A 75 1.27 18.06 -16.58
N PHE A 76 0.54 17.84 -17.69
CA PHE A 76 0.99 17.04 -18.82
C PHE A 76 0.73 17.75 -20.15
N ALA A 77 1.35 18.92 -20.33
CA ALA A 77 1.15 19.79 -21.50
C ALA A 77 1.48 19.13 -22.85
N TYR A 78 2.25 18.05 -22.86
CA TYR A 78 2.65 17.28 -24.04
C TYR A 78 1.68 16.14 -24.39
N LEU A 79 0.61 15.95 -23.62
CA LEU A 79 -0.39 14.92 -23.82
C LEU A 79 -1.74 15.55 -24.17
N THR A 80 -2.51 14.90 -25.04
CA THR A 80 -3.86 15.41 -25.39
C THR A 80 -4.81 15.21 -24.20
N PRO A 81 -5.65 16.21 -23.84
CA PRO A 81 -6.54 16.15 -22.67
C PRO A 81 -7.60 15.03 -22.72
N TYR A 82 -7.70 14.31 -23.83
CA TYR A 82 -8.70 13.27 -24.08
C TYR A 82 -8.12 11.85 -24.24
N GLN A 83 -6.80 11.68 -24.08
CA GLN A 83 -6.16 10.38 -24.30
C GLN A 83 -6.49 9.37 -23.20
N PHE A 84 -6.52 8.10 -23.57
CA PHE A 84 -6.54 6.98 -22.65
C PHE A 84 -5.12 6.44 -22.46
N ALA A 85 -4.63 6.39 -21.22
CA ALA A 85 -3.37 5.75 -20.82
C ALA A 85 -2.14 6.07 -21.70
N SER A 86 -2.02 7.29 -22.23
CA SER A 86 -0.96 7.68 -23.19
C SER A 86 -0.87 6.80 -24.45
N ASN A 87 -2.01 6.30 -24.95
CA ASN A 87 -2.13 5.36 -26.07
C ASN A 87 -1.40 4.01 -25.87
N ARG A 88 -1.10 3.64 -24.63
CA ARG A 88 -0.51 2.35 -24.29
C ARG A 88 -1.60 1.39 -23.81
N THR A 89 -2.38 0.84 -24.71
CA THR A 89 -3.61 0.11 -24.37
C THR A 89 -3.42 -1.36 -23.97
N ILE A 90 -2.19 -1.88 -24.08
CA ILE A 90 -1.86 -3.27 -23.73
C ILE A 90 -1.19 -3.34 -22.34
N ASP A 91 -0.40 -2.34 -21.97
CA ASP A 91 0.41 -2.27 -20.75
C ASP A 91 0.19 -1.00 -19.91
N GLY A 92 -0.50 0.00 -20.46
CA GLY A 92 -0.91 1.21 -19.74
C GLY A 92 -2.10 0.92 -18.85
N PHE A 93 -1.81 0.57 -17.61
CA PHE A 93 -2.78 0.62 -16.52
C PHE A 93 -2.93 2.06 -16.05
N ASP A 94 -4.18 2.52 -15.94
CA ASP A 94 -4.54 3.76 -15.25
C ASP A 94 -4.55 3.45 -13.75
N LEU A 95 -3.50 3.90 -13.05
CA LEU A 95 -3.08 3.43 -11.73
C LEU A 95 -3.28 4.53 -10.68
N ASP A 96 -4.45 4.55 -10.04
CA ASP A 96 -4.73 5.43 -8.90
C ASP A 96 -4.68 4.63 -7.58
N GLY A 97 -3.56 4.72 -6.82
CA GLY A 97 -3.24 3.92 -5.61
C GLY A 97 -2.91 4.67 -4.30
N LEU A 98 -3.22 4.04 -3.14
CA LEU A 98 -3.04 4.58 -1.78
C LEU A 98 -1.75 4.10 -1.10
N GLU A 99 -0.95 5.02 -0.56
CA GLU A 99 0.01 4.91 0.57
C GLU A 99 0.82 3.60 0.72
N TYR A 100 1.44 3.11 -0.36
CA TYR A 100 2.52 2.13 -0.24
C TYR A 100 3.74 2.52 -1.07
N ALA A 101 4.91 2.13 -0.60
CA ALA A 101 6.11 2.15 -1.41
C ALA A 101 6.21 0.83 -2.18
N THR A 102 6.56 0.91 -3.46
CA THR A 102 6.85 -0.27 -4.28
C THR A 102 8.34 -0.36 -4.50
N PHE A 103 8.95 -1.43 -4.01
CA PHE A 103 10.31 -1.81 -4.36
C PHE A 103 10.27 -2.78 -5.54
N THR A 104 11.02 -2.47 -6.59
CA THR A 104 11.30 -3.41 -7.67
C THR A 104 12.73 -3.92 -7.51
N ILE A 105 12.87 -5.23 -7.33
CA ILE A 105 14.13 -5.91 -7.05
C ILE A 105 14.47 -6.81 -8.24
N LEU A 106 15.51 -6.45 -8.98
CA LEU A 106 16.03 -7.26 -10.08
C LEU A 106 17.04 -8.26 -9.54
N VAL A 107 16.77 -9.54 -9.77
CA VAL A 107 17.62 -10.66 -9.42
C VAL A 107 18.09 -11.32 -10.71
N VAL A 108 19.41 -11.36 -10.93
CA VAL A 108 20.01 -12.05 -12.08
C VAL A 108 20.85 -13.19 -11.54
N ASP A 109 20.58 -14.40 -12.01
CA ASP A 109 21.32 -15.62 -11.65
C ASP A 109 21.49 -15.80 -10.14
N GLY A 110 20.41 -15.54 -9.40
CA GLY A 110 20.34 -15.70 -7.94
C GLY A 110 20.89 -14.52 -7.12
N ASN A 111 21.38 -13.46 -7.74
CA ASN A 111 21.92 -12.29 -7.05
C ASN A 111 21.14 -11.02 -7.37
N VAL A 112 20.92 -10.17 -6.36
CA VAL A 112 20.29 -8.87 -6.56
C VAL A 112 21.22 -7.95 -7.33
N THR A 113 20.76 -7.35 -8.42
CA THR A 113 21.55 -6.47 -9.29
C THR A 113 21.07 -5.03 -9.25
N GLU A 114 19.77 -4.82 -9.06
CA GLU A 114 19.15 -3.51 -8.98
C GLU A 114 17.98 -3.52 -8.00
N ILE A 115 17.82 -2.40 -7.30
CA ILE A 115 16.65 -2.12 -6.47
C ILE A 115 16.22 -0.71 -6.83
N SER A 116 14.98 -0.56 -7.26
CA SER A 116 14.36 0.73 -7.51
C SER A 116 13.12 0.89 -6.64
N VAL A 117 12.77 2.13 -6.33
CA VAL A 117 11.60 2.45 -5.51
C VAL A 117 10.69 3.40 -6.25
N THR A 118 9.39 3.12 -6.20
CA THR A 118 8.33 4.05 -6.59
C THR A 118 7.50 4.36 -5.37
N LYS A 119 7.22 5.65 -5.16
CA LYS A 119 6.45 6.18 -4.04
C LYS A 119 5.09 6.61 -4.57
N ASP A 120 4.01 6.03 -4.07
CA ASP A 120 2.65 6.44 -4.44
C ASP A 120 1.81 6.63 -3.17
N TYR A 121 1.87 7.85 -2.63
CA TYR A 121 1.34 8.18 -1.31
C TYR A 121 -0.02 8.87 -1.33
N GLU A 122 -0.62 9.16 -2.50
CA GLU A 122 -1.73 10.11 -2.57
C GLU A 122 -2.92 9.74 -3.49
N LEU A 123 -3.44 8.51 -3.61
CA LEU A 123 -4.64 8.29 -4.46
C LEU A 123 -5.63 7.26 -3.91
N LYS A 124 -6.89 7.63 -3.67
CA LYS A 124 -7.95 6.74 -3.13
C LYS A 124 -8.64 5.91 -4.22
N ASN A 125 -8.67 4.58 -4.07
CA ASN A 125 -9.54 3.68 -4.82
C ASN A 125 -9.98 2.45 -3.98
N GLU A 126 -11.10 1.83 -4.35
CA GLU A 126 -11.76 0.69 -3.70
C GLU A 126 -11.00 -0.65 -3.86
N GLU A 127 -10.07 -0.75 -4.82
CA GLU A 127 -9.24 -1.95 -5.07
C GLU A 127 -7.88 -1.95 -4.34
N THR A 128 -7.63 -0.95 -3.49
CA THR A 128 -6.33 -0.76 -2.84
C THR A 128 -6.06 -1.81 -1.74
N LYS A 129 -4.80 -2.25 -1.61
CA LYS A 129 -4.37 -3.19 -0.55
C LYS A 129 -4.22 -2.53 0.84
N GLY A 130 -4.40 -1.20 0.91
CA GLY A 130 -4.20 -0.39 2.12
C GLY A 130 -2.73 -0.01 2.36
N PRO A 131 -2.40 0.54 3.54
CA PRO A 131 -1.04 0.96 3.88
C PRO A 131 -0.08 -0.23 3.96
N GLY A 132 1.15 -0.04 3.47
CA GLY A 132 2.15 -1.10 3.48
C GLY A 132 3.28 -0.91 2.47
N ILE A 133 3.87 -2.03 2.07
CA ILE A 133 5.03 -2.08 1.19
C ILE A 133 4.81 -3.20 0.18
N GLN A 134 4.97 -2.89 -1.10
CA GLN A 134 4.93 -3.89 -2.17
C GLN A 134 6.36 -4.20 -2.63
N TYR A 135 6.67 -5.49 -2.75
CA TYR A 135 7.92 -5.99 -3.33
C TYR A 135 7.63 -6.70 -4.63
N ASN A 136 8.19 -6.20 -5.72
CA ASN A 136 8.15 -6.80 -7.04
C ASN A 136 9.53 -7.39 -7.33
N TYR A 137 9.67 -8.70 -7.23
CA TYR A 137 10.89 -9.39 -7.62
C TYR A 137 10.82 -9.79 -9.08
N ILE A 138 11.87 -9.48 -9.83
CA ILE A 138 12.07 -9.90 -11.21
C ILE A 138 13.30 -10.81 -11.23
N TYR A 139 13.09 -12.10 -11.45
CA TYR A 139 14.15 -13.10 -11.55
C TYR A 139 14.48 -13.33 -13.02
N VAL A 140 15.72 -13.11 -13.39
CA VAL A 140 16.28 -13.39 -14.71
C VAL A 140 17.27 -14.54 -14.57
N ASN A 141 17.04 -15.61 -15.32
CA ASN A 141 18.02 -16.68 -15.52
C ASN A 141 18.69 -16.44 -16.87
N SER A 142 19.95 -16.02 -16.87
CA SER A 142 20.69 -15.69 -18.09
C SER A 142 21.07 -16.94 -18.90
N VAL A 143 21.19 -18.09 -18.23
CA VAL A 143 21.55 -19.38 -18.86
C VAL A 143 20.35 -19.97 -19.60
N GLU A 144 19.18 -19.95 -18.97
CA GLU A 144 17.94 -20.49 -19.55
C GLU A 144 17.18 -19.43 -20.36
N ASN A 145 17.60 -18.17 -20.31
CA ASN A 145 16.93 -17.01 -20.91
C ASN A 145 15.45 -16.90 -20.49
N THR A 146 15.18 -17.10 -19.20
CA THR A 146 13.82 -17.05 -18.63
C THR A 146 13.67 -15.88 -17.66
N ILE A 147 12.44 -15.37 -17.57
CA ILE A 147 12.05 -14.32 -16.62
C ILE A 147 10.88 -14.83 -15.78
N GLN A 148 10.98 -14.67 -14.46
CA GLN A 148 9.90 -14.95 -13.50
C GLN A 148 9.67 -13.73 -12.62
N THR A 149 8.41 -13.45 -12.28
CA THR A 149 8.04 -12.33 -11.41
C THR A 149 7.33 -12.82 -10.16
N LYS A 150 7.62 -12.21 -9.01
CA LYS A 150 6.92 -12.46 -7.75
C LYS A 150 6.54 -11.13 -7.13
N THR A 151 5.26 -10.98 -6.77
CA THR A 151 4.76 -9.80 -6.06
C THR A 151 4.39 -10.18 -4.63
N GLU A 152 4.89 -9.44 -3.66
CA GLU A 152 4.54 -9.58 -2.25
C GLU A 152 4.04 -8.26 -1.70
N PHE A 153 3.04 -8.29 -0.83
CA PHE A 153 2.57 -7.10 -0.14
C PHE A 153 2.67 -7.32 1.37
N LYS A 154 3.42 -6.43 2.04
CA LYS A 154 3.54 -6.36 3.49
C LYS A 154 2.64 -5.26 3.99
N LYS A 155 1.55 -5.63 4.66
CA LYS A 155 0.57 -4.69 5.18
C LYS A 155 1.06 -4.07 6.48
N ASN A 156 0.97 -2.75 6.59
CA ASN A 156 1.14 -2.02 7.83
C ASN A 156 -0.19 -1.52 8.38
N LEU A 157 -0.19 -1.06 9.63
CA LEU A 157 -1.41 -0.57 10.26
C LEU A 157 -1.76 0.81 9.73
N TYR A 158 -0.75 1.66 9.56
CA TYR A 158 -0.82 2.98 8.93
C TYR A 158 0.53 3.28 8.24
N GLY A 159 0.50 4.02 7.13
CA GLY A 159 1.71 4.45 6.42
C GLY A 159 2.74 3.35 6.10
N ILE A 160 4.02 3.72 6.16
CA ILE A 160 5.15 2.84 5.83
C ILE A 160 5.75 2.21 7.07
N TYR A 161 5.90 2.98 8.15
CA TYR A 161 6.62 2.60 9.36
C TYR A 161 5.69 2.40 10.56
N GLN A 162 4.40 2.74 10.46
CA GLN A 162 3.46 2.52 11.56
C GLN A 162 2.91 1.09 11.51
N GLY A 163 3.68 0.15 12.03
CA GLY A 163 3.34 -1.27 12.07
C GLY A 163 4.45 -2.11 12.66
N GLY A 164 4.37 -3.42 12.47
CA GLY A 164 5.45 -4.34 12.83
C GLY A 164 6.32 -4.75 11.64
N GLU A 165 5.98 -4.31 10.42
CA GLU A 165 6.63 -4.73 9.18
C GLU A 165 7.35 -3.52 8.56
N ASN A 166 8.53 -3.21 9.07
CA ASN A 166 9.39 -2.20 8.45
C ASN A 166 9.79 -2.63 7.03
N PRO A 167 10.15 -1.67 6.14
CA PRO A 167 10.75 -2.03 4.87
C PRO A 167 11.95 -2.93 5.08
N GLN A 168 12.03 -4.04 4.35
CA GLN A 168 13.16 -4.95 4.40
C GLN A 168 13.64 -5.22 2.99
N LEU A 169 14.91 -4.91 2.74
CA LEU A 169 15.52 -5.05 1.42
C LEU A 169 16.72 -5.98 1.43
N PRO A 170 16.94 -6.75 0.36
CA PRO A 170 18.22 -7.39 0.16
C PRO A 170 19.27 -6.36 -0.23
N LYS A 171 20.55 -6.75 -0.20
CA LYS A 171 21.65 -5.91 -0.68
C LYS A 171 22.03 -6.31 -2.11
N LYS A 172 22.43 -5.31 -2.91
CA LYS A 172 23.01 -5.54 -4.23
C LYS A 172 24.23 -6.48 -4.11
N GLY A 173 24.29 -7.47 -4.99
CA GLY A 173 25.28 -8.55 -4.99
C GLY A 173 25.01 -9.68 -4.00
N GLN A 174 23.86 -9.69 -3.30
CA GLN A 174 23.52 -10.75 -2.35
C GLN A 174 22.29 -11.55 -2.79
N ASN A 175 22.09 -12.67 -2.09
CA ASN A 175 20.90 -13.49 -2.23
C ASN A 175 19.62 -12.66 -1.90
N PRO A 176 18.58 -12.72 -2.74
CA PRO A 176 17.36 -11.92 -2.55
C PRO A 176 16.57 -12.27 -1.28
N ASN A 177 16.79 -13.45 -0.69
CA ASN A 177 16.11 -13.87 0.54
C ASN A 177 16.81 -13.35 1.81
N LYS A 178 17.98 -12.71 1.68
CA LYS A 178 18.71 -12.13 2.81
C LYS A 178 18.31 -10.67 2.96
N LEU A 179 17.29 -10.42 3.79
CA LEU A 179 16.69 -9.12 3.98
C LEU A 179 17.29 -8.36 5.17
N TYR A 180 17.26 -7.04 5.10
CA TYR A 180 17.72 -6.10 6.11
C TYR A 180 16.73 -4.96 6.23
N ASP A 181 16.49 -4.48 7.45
CA ASP A 181 15.62 -3.32 7.66
C ASP A 181 16.15 -2.10 6.89
N ASP A 182 15.24 -1.42 6.21
CA ASP A 182 15.50 -0.27 5.37
C ASP A 182 14.69 0.95 5.85
N TYR A 183 15.41 1.96 6.30
CA TYR A 183 14.85 3.24 6.72
C TYR A 183 15.12 4.33 5.68
N SER A 184 15.33 3.96 4.42
CA SER A 184 15.66 4.94 3.36
C SER A 184 14.44 5.74 2.88
N LEU A 185 13.24 5.20 3.03
CA LEU A 185 12.02 5.89 2.61
C LEU A 185 11.74 7.09 3.50
N GLU A 186 11.32 8.18 2.87
CA GLU A 186 10.80 9.32 3.61
C GLU A 186 9.47 8.91 4.23
N PRO A 187 9.20 9.31 5.48
CA PRO A 187 7.91 9.08 6.10
C PRO A 187 6.81 9.82 5.32
N ILE A 188 5.59 9.30 5.35
CA ILE A 188 4.48 9.91 4.61
C ILE A 188 3.82 11.08 5.36
N ASP A 189 3.95 11.12 6.68
CA ASP A 189 3.47 12.18 7.56
C ASP A 189 4.27 12.20 8.87
N GLU A 190 4.00 13.16 9.77
CA GLU A 190 4.68 13.23 11.07
C GLU A 190 4.46 11.99 11.95
N ALA A 191 3.31 11.34 11.81
CA ALA A 191 2.99 10.16 12.61
C ALA A 191 3.84 8.97 12.15
N ASP A 192 4.02 8.82 10.85
CA ASP A 192 4.90 7.84 10.21
C ASP A 192 6.38 8.15 10.53
N ALA A 193 6.76 9.43 10.54
CA ALA A 193 8.09 9.87 10.96
C ALA A 193 8.38 9.53 12.43
N ASN A 194 7.38 9.66 13.29
CA ASN A 194 7.50 9.30 14.70
C ASN A 194 7.64 7.79 14.91
N ALA A 195 6.98 6.96 14.08
CA ALA A 195 7.16 5.51 14.11
C ALA A 195 8.54 5.11 13.59
N LYS A 196 8.95 5.63 12.42
CA LYS A 196 10.30 5.43 11.87
C LYS A 196 11.39 5.74 12.90
N GLN A 197 11.27 6.86 13.61
CA GLN A 197 12.25 7.23 14.63
C GLN A 197 12.24 6.29 15.84
N HIS A 198 11.07 5.78 16.21
CA HIS A 198 10.93 4.84 17.32
C HIS A 198 11.56 3.49 16.98
N ASP A 199 11.38 3.00 15.76
CA ASP A 199 12.03 1.77 15.29
C ASP A 199 13.56 1.92 15.26
N LEU A 200 14.06 3.05 14.74
CA LEU A 200 15.49 3.38 14.79
C LEU A 200 16.02 3.41 16.24
N ASP A 201 15.26 3.99 17.18
CA ASP A 201 15.64 4.01 18.59
C ASP A 201 15.64 2.60 19.21
N PHE A 202 14.75 1.71 18.77
CA PHE A 202 14.68 0.30 19.19
C PHE A 202 15.87 -0.52 18.68
N ASP A 203 16.25 -0.29 17.43
CA ASP A 203 17.35 -1.00 16.78
C ASP A 203 18.69 -0.66 17.43
N LEU A 204 18.87 0.57 17.94
CA LEU A 204 20.06 0.97 18.70
C LEU A 204 20.30 0.08 19.93
N ASP A 205 19.23 -0.38 20.58
CA ASP A 205 19.29 -1.25 21.76
C ASP A 205 19.19 -2.75 21.40
N ASN A 206 19.20 -3.09 20.11
CA ASN A 206 18.95 -4.44 19.57
C ASN A 206 17.67 -5.07 20.13
N LEU A 207 16.60 -4.27 20.22
CA LEU A 207 15.31 -4.70 20.73
C LEU A 207 14.40 -5.11 19.58
N SER A 208 13.76 -6.26 19.69
CA SER A 208 12.81 -6.73 18.67
C SER A 208 11.60 -7.42 19.30
N GLY A 209 10.50 -7.36 18.56
CA GLY A 209 9.24 -8.01 18.93
C GLY A 209 8.68 -7.57 20.28
N LEU A 210 7.72 -8.35 20.78
CA LEU A 210 7.01 -8.07 22.03
C LEU A 210 7.94 -8.05 23.26
N SER A 211 9.00 -8.87 23.24
CA SER A 211 10.02 -8.90 24.30
C SER A 211 10.80 -7.59 24.37
N GLY A 212 11.19 -7.02 23.23
CA GLY A 212 11.90 -5.73 23.18
C GLY A 212 11.04 -4.58 23.68
N ILE A 213 9.74 -4.60 23.35
CA ILE A 213 8.79 -3.56 23.79
C ILE A 213 8.58 -3.58 25.31
N LEU A 214 8.67 -4.76 25.94
CA LEU A 214 8.58 -4.92 27.40
C LEU A 214 9.93 -4.80 28.11
N ASP A 215 11.04 -4.70 27.38
CA ASP A 215 12.37 -4.47 27.94
C ASP A 215 12.47 -3.05 28.51
N ASP A 216 13.05 -2.88 29.69
CA ASP A 216 13.22 -1.56 30.30
C ASP A 216 14.07 -0.63 29.40
N ARG A 217 14.95 -1.19 28.56
CA ARG A 217 15.75 -0.44 27.58
C ARG A 217 14.90 0.25 26.53
N SER A 218 13.70 -0.23 26.17
CA SER A 218 12.84 0.47 25.21
C SER A 218 12.12 1.69 25.79
N THR A 219 12.20 1.92 27.10
CA THR A 219 11.49 3.02 27.77
C THR A 219 11.78 4.40 27.16
N PRO A 220 13.03 4.79 26.87
CA PRO A 220 13.34 6.08 26.24
C PRO A 220 12.65 6.25 24.88
N ALA A 221 12.70 5.22 24.03
CA ALA A 221 12.05 5.21 22.72
C ALA A 221 10.52 5.33 22.86
N ASN A 222 9.91 4.52 23.73
CA ASN A 222 8.46 4.53 23.97
C ASN A 222 7.98 5.89 24.50
N VAL A 223 8.69 6.49 25.47
CA VAL A 223 8.36 7.80 26.02
C VAL A 223 8.50 8.90 24.97
N LYS A 224 9.53 8.85 24.13
CA LYS A 224 9.75 9.79 23.02
C LYS A 224 8.63 9.69 21.99
N TYR A 225 8.23 8.48 21.60
CA TYR A 225 7.07 8.27 20.71
C TYR A 225 5.80 8.87 21.32
N ILE A 226 5.51 8.57 22.59
CA ILE A 226 4.32 9.09 23.30
C ILE A 226 4.30 10.62 23.33
N LYS A 227 5.46 11.25 23.55
CA LYS A 227 5.61 12.71 23.59
C LYS A 227 5.31 13.33 22.22
N ASN A 228 5.88 12.78 21.16
CA ASN A 228 5.67 13.26 19.80
C ASN A 228 4.25 13.03 19.31
N ALA A 229 3.65 11.87 19.59
CA ALA A 229 2.25 11.59 19.27
C ALA A 229 1.29 12.61 19.92
N LYS A 230 1.55 13.05 21.17
CA LYS A 230 0.78 14.14 21.80
C LYS A 230 0.93 15.46 21.05
N LYS A 231 2.13 15.80 20.57
CA LYS A 231 2.35 17.01 19.78
C LYS A 231 1.53 16.98 18.49
N ILE A 232 1.54 15.87 17.75
CA ILE A 232 0.75 15.71 16.53
C ILE A 232 -0.75 15.93 16.80
N GLU A 233 -1.28 15.37 17.89
CA GLU A 233 -2.67 15.60 18.32
C GLU A 233 -2.96 17.07 18.67
N GLU A 234 -2.03 17.77 19.31
CA GLU A 234 -2.16 19.19 19.64
C GLU A 234 -2.11 20.07 18.38
N LYS A 235 -1.17 19.79 17.49
CA LYS A 235 -1.02 20.48 16.21
C LYS A 235 -2.29 20.35 15.36
N TYR A 236 -2.89 19.16 15.31
CA TYR A 236 -4.18 18.95 14.64
C TYR A 236 -5.30 19.83 15.21
N LYS A 237 -5.41 19.94 16.54
CA LYS A 237 -6.42 20.80 17.18
C LYS A 237 -6.21 22.28 16.87
N ARG A 238 -4.96 22.69 16.68
CA ARG A 238 -4.58 24.06 16.30
C ARG A 238 -4.57 24.29 14.79
N GLN A 239 -4.93 23.28 13.98
CA GLN A 239 -4.89 23.32 12.52
C GLN A 239 -3.50 23.69 11.98
N GLU A 240 -2.44 23.27 12.67
CA GLU A 240 -1.07 23.47 12.22
C GLU A 240 -0.70 22.49 11.10
N ASN A 241 0.29 22.86 10.29
CA ASN A 241 0.80 22.00 9.24
C ASN A 241 1.68 20.89 9.80
N ASP A 242 1.55 19.71 9.22
CA ASP A 242 2.44 18.58 9.32
C ASP A 242 3.84 18.97 8.80
N ALA A 243 4.87 18.65 9.57
CA ALA A 243 6.26 19.03 9.32
C ALA A 243 6.92 18.20 8.20
N VAL A 244 6.35 17.06 7.84
CA VAL A 244 6.82 16.20 6.75
C VAL A 244 6.20 16.65 5.43
N THR A 245 4.88 16.84 5.41
CA THR A 245 4.14 17.16 4.18
C THR A 245 3.94 18.66 3.93
N ASN A 246 4.16 19.50 4.95
CA ASN A 246 3.80 20.92 4.96
C ASN A 246 2.31 21.21 4.65
N LYS A 247 1.44 20.21 4.79
CA LYS A 247 -0.02 20.29 4.66
C LYS A 247 -0.67 20.20 6.04
N ALA A 248 -1.94 20.54 6.18
CA ALA A 248 -2.65 20.36 7.46
C ALA A 248 -2.57 18.90 7.94
N ILE A 249 -2.34 18.68 9.24
CA ILE A 249 -2.30 17.33 9.81
C ILE A 249 -3.61 16.59 9.50
N THR A 250 -3.49 15.36 9.03
CA THR A 250 -4.65 14.55 8.67
C THR A 250 -5.26 13.87 9.89
N LYS A 251 -6.56 13.55 9.82
CA LYS A 251 -7.23 12.74 10.84
C LYS A 251 -6.60 11.33 10.95
N GLN A 252 -6.05 10.81 9.87
CA GLN A 252 -5.35 9.52 9.84
C GLN A 252 -4.06 9.56 10.66
N ALA A 253 -3.22 10.58 10.47
CA ALA A 253 -2.01 10.82 11.27
C ALA A 253 -2.32 10.89 12.77
N VAL A 254 -3.43 11.55 13.13
CA VAL A 254 -3.93 11.62 14.52
C VAL A 254 -4.39 10.28 15.04
N ASN A 255 -5.14 9.51 14.24
CA ASN A 255 -5.61 8.18 14.63
C ASN A 255 -4.43 7.23 14.88
N ALA A 256 -3.44 7.25 13.99
CA ALA A 256 -2.23 6.46 14.12
C ALA A 256 -1.41 6.85 15.37
N SER A 257 -1.19 8.16 15.56
CA SER A 257 -0.54 8.71 16.76
C SER A 257 -1.27 8.30 18.04
N THR A 258 -2.59 8.40 18.04
CA THR A 258 -3.43 8.04 19.19
C THR A 258 -3.32 6.55 19.50
N PHE A 259 -3.35 5.70 18.47
CA PHE A 259 -3.22 4.25 18.59
C PHE A 259 -1.87 3.88 19.20
N GLY A 260 -0.77 4.30 18.58
CA GLY A 260 0.58 4.00 19.07
C GLY A 260 0.80 4.54 20.48
N LYS A 261 0.35 5.77 20.76
CA LYS A 261 0.43 6.37 22.11
C LYS A 261 -0.29 5.53 23.17
N LYS A 262 -1.51 5.05 22.89
CA LYS A 262 -2.26 4.18 23.81
C LYS A 262 -1.53 2.85 24.02
N TRP A 263 -0.99 2.30 22.93
CA TRP A 263 -0.26 1.04 22.94
C TRP A 263 1.00 1.13 23.80
N PHE A 264 1.90 2.07 23.52
CA PHE A 264 3.13 2.24 24.30
C PHE A 264 2.86 2.62 25.75
N LYS A 265 1.88 3.47 26.05
CA LYS A 265 1.48 3.75 27.45
C LYS A 265 1.09 2.47 28.19
N ARG A 266 0.39 1.56 27.51
CA ARG A 266 0.02 0.27 28.09
C ARG A 266 1.25 -0.59 28.36
N PHE A 267 2.16 -0.72 27.41
CA PHE A 267 3.39 -1.50 27.61
C PHE A 267 4.25 -0.95 28.72
N GLU A 268 4.44 0.37 28.78
CA GLU A 268 5.13 1.03 29.89
C GLU A 268 4.47 0.75 31.24
N SER A 269 3.13 0.70 31.32
CA SER A 269 2.45 0.35 32.57
C SER A 269 2.65 -1.10 33.02
N LEU A 270 3.01 -1.99 32.09
CA LEU A 270 3.31 -3.40 32.34
C LEU A 270 4.78 -3.64 32.70
N LYS A 271 5.64 -2.61 32.58
CA LYS A 271 7.05 -2.71 32.98
C LYS A 271 7.22 -2.56 34.49
N GLY A 272 8.38 -3.04 34.94
CA GLY A 272 8.75 -3.07 36.35
C GLY A 272 8.12 -4.21 37.15
N ASN A 273 8.41 -4.19 38.45
CA ASN A 273 7.93 -5.19 39.39
C ASN A 273 6.61 -4.75 40.04
N ASP A 274 5.78 -5.71 40.42
CA ASP A 274 4.67 -5.50 41.32
C ASP A 274 5.15 -5.18 42.73
N GLU A 275 4.22 -4.87 43.63
CA GLU A 275 4.47 -4.57 45.04
C GLU A 275 5.19 -5.69 45.80
N ASN A 276 5.24 -6.90 45.24
CA ASN A 276 5.91 -8.08 45.80
C ASN A 276 7.27 -8.37 45.14
N GLY A 277 7.76 -7.48 44.27
CA GLY A 277 9.05 -7.64 43.59
C GLY A 277 9.01 -8.60 42.38
N ASN A 278 7.84 -9.11 41.98
CA ASN A 278 7.71 -9.96 40.79
C ASN A 278 7.54 -9.09 39.55
N LYS A 279 8.15 -9.46 38.42
CA LYS A 279 7.85 -8.79 37.14
C LYS A 279 6.34 -8.83 36.89
N LYS A 280 5.74 -7.72 36.48
CA LYS A 280 4.31 -7.60 36.12
C LYS A 280 3.99 -8.38 34.83
N THR A 281 4.14 -9.70 34.84
CA THR A 281 3.93 -10.57 33.68
C THR A 281 2.47 -11.00 33.57
N LYS A 282 1.59 -10.12 33.10
CA LYS A 282 0.30 -10.54 32.54
C LYS A 282 0.07 -9.86 31.21
N LEU A 283 0.56 -10.50 30.14
CA LEU A 283 0.07 -10.26 28.79
C LEU A 283 -1.40 -10.72 28.72
N PRO A 284 -2.35 -9.86 28.31
CA PRO A 284 -3.68 -10.34 27.94
C PRO A 284 -3.59 -11.13 26.63
N ARG A 285 -4.42 -12.17 26.51
CA ARG A 285 -4.59 -12.97 25.27
C ARG A 285 -4.76 -12.03 24.08
N GLU A 286 -4.07 -12.36 22.98
CA GLU A 286 -4.11 -11.64 21.71
C GLU A 286 -5.54 -11.24 21.36
N VAL A 287 -5.80 -9.93 21.35
CA VAL A 287 -6.96 -9.39 20.66
C VAL A 287 -6.45 -9.00 19.28
N GLY A 288 -6.22 -10.01 18.43
CA GLY A 288 -6.18 -9.78 16.99
C GLY A 288 -7.53 -9.19 16.54
N PRO A 289 -7.56 -8.41 15.44
CA PRO A 289 -8.83 -8.01 14.86
C PRO A 289 -9.65 -9.28 14.59
N LYS A 290 -10.90 -9.29 15.06
CA LYS A 290 -11.84 -10.35 14.69
C LYS A 290 -11.98 -10.31 13.17
N ASN A 291 -11.77 -11.48 12.55
CA ASN A 291 -12.02 -11.75 11.12
C ASN A 291 -13.37 -11.21 10.65
#